data_AF-A0A6B3ENU4-F1
#
_entry.id   AF-A0A6B3ENU4-F1
#
_cell.length_a   1.000
_cell.length_b   1.000
_cell.length_c   1.000
_cell.angle_alpha   90.00
_cell.angle_beta   90.00
_cell.angle_gamma   90.00
#
_symmetry.space_group_name_H-M   'P 1'
#
loop_
_entity.id
_entity.type
_entity.pdbx_description
1 polymer ?
#
loop_
_entity_poly.entity_id
_entity_poly.type
_entity_poly.pdbx_seq_one_letter_code
_entity_poly.pdbx_strand_id
1 'polypeptide(L)' 'QSAGQVMIVADAEGRVLWRSGDRRTLRLANAISLAEGAAWEERATGTNAIGTALATGTAVQVHGGEHFVRVLHRWTCAAA' A
#
# COMPACT_ATOMS: atom_id res chain seq x y z
N GLN A 1 -9.32 -21.02 -3.15
CA GLN A 1 -9.36 -20.04 -2.05
C GLN A 1 -8.52 -18.85 -2.49
N SER A 2 -9.08 -17.65 -2.58
CA SER A 2 -8.28 -16.47 -2.93
C SER A 2 -7.38 -16.14 -1.73
N ALA A 3 -6.07 -16.04 -1.94
CA ALA A 3 -5.17 -15.50 -0.93
C ALA A 3 -5.66 -14.08 -0.59
N GLY A 4 -5.83 -13.75 0.69
CA GLY A 4 -6.43 -12.49 1.17
C GLY A 4 -5.55 -11.27 0.92
N GLN A 5 -5.18 -11.01 -0.33
CA GLN A 5 -4.19 -10.03 -0.76
C GLN A 5 -4.72 -9.19 -1.92
N VAL A 6 -4.09 -8.03 -2.11
CA VAL A 6 -4.30 -7.14 -3.26
C VAL A 6 -2.93 -6.80 -3.84
N MET A 7 -2.82 -6.85 -5.16
CA MET A 7 -1.68 -6.33 -5.92
C MET A 7 -2.01 -4.93 -6.40
N ILE A 8 -1.02 -4.05 -6.38
CA ILE A 8 -1.15 -2.63 -6.68
C ILE A 8 -0.02 -2.22 -7.59
N VAL A 9 -0.32 -1.40 -8.59
CA VAL A 9 0.66 -0.71 -9.42
C VAL A 9 0.52 0.78 -9.16
N ALA A 10 1.63 1.46 -8.88
CA ALA A 10 1.69 2.89 -8.69
C ALA A 10 2.69 3.54 -9.66
N ASP A 11 2.53 4.83 -9.94
CA ASP A 11 3.51 5.62 -10.68
C ASP A 11 4.72 6.02 -9.80
N ALA A 12 5.68 6.72 -10.40
CA ALA A 12 6.91 7.16 -9.75
C ALA A 12 6.66 8.20 -8.63
N GLU A 13 5.50 8.85 -8.64
CA GLU A 13 5.04 9.77 -7.61
C GLU A 13 4.16 9.07 -6.55
N GLY A 14 4.06 7.74 -6.60
CA GLY A 14 3.33 6.94 -5.63
C GLY A 14 1.81 7.02 -5.78
N ARG A 15 1.27 7.46 -6.92
CA ARG A 15 -0.18 7.39 -7.19
C ARG A 15 -0.56 6.00 -7.64
N VAL A 16 -1.61 5.44 -7.04
CA VAL A 16 -2.14 4.13 -7.44
C VAL A 16 -2.75 4.23 -8.84
N LEU A 17 -2.23 3.47 -9.80
CA LEU A 17 -2.74 3.40 -11.16
C LEU A 17 -3.73 2.24 -11.35
N TRP A 18 -3.49 1.13 -10.65
CA TRP A 18 -4.28 -0.09 -10.80
C TRP A 18 -4.19 -0.96 -9.57
N ARG A 19 -5.21 -1.79 -9.35
CA ARG A 19 -5.23 -2.81 -8.31
C ARG A 19 -6.08 -4.02 -8.68
N SER A 20 -5.70 -5.19 -8.18
CA SER A 20 -6.52 -6.41 -8.31
C SER A 20 -6.20 -7.42 -7.21
N GLY A 21 -7.18 -8.24 -6.82
CA GLY A 21 -7.00 -9.26 -5.80
C GLY A 21 -8.31 -9.70 -5.17
N ASP A 22 -8.21 -10.19 -3.92
CA ASP A 22 -9.37 -10.66 -3.18
C ASP A 22 -10.40 -9.54 -2.94
N ARG A 23 -11.68 -9.84 -3.15
CA ARG A 23 -12.77 -8.86 -3.05
C ARG A 23 -12.94 -8.29 -1.65
N ARG A 24 -12.69 -9.08 -0.60
CA ARG A 24 -12.76 -8.60 0.78
C ARG A 24 -11.56 -7.70 1.07
N THR A 25 -10.36 -8.07 0.64
CA THR A 25 -9.17 -7.22 0.78
C THR A 25 -9.30 -5.91 0.01
N LEU A 26 -9.84 -5.92 -1.21
CA LEU A 26 -10.13 -4.68 -1.97
C LEU A 26 -11.11 -3.75 -1.24
N ARG A 27 -12.13 -4.30 -0.56
CA ARG A 27 -13.04 -3.48 0.28
C ARG A 27 -12.33 -2.89 1.50
N LEU A 28 -11.44 -3.66 2.15
CA LEU A 28 -10.63 -3.16 3.26
C LEU A 28 -9.64 -2.08 2.79
N ALA A 29 -9.09 -2.22 1.58
CA ALA A 29 -8.19 -1.26 0.95
C ALA A 29 -8.93 0.06 0.64
N ASN A 30 -10.17 0.00 0.15
CA ASN A 30 -11.00 1.19 -0.03
C ASN A 30 -11.18 1.98 1.28
N ALA A 31 -11.35 1.29 2.41
CA ALA A 31 -11.57 1.93 3.72
C ALA A 31 -10.34 2.69 4.26
N ILE A 32 -9.17 2.54 3.63
CA ILE A 32 -7.93 3.28 3.94
C ILE A 32 -7.47 4.14 2.76
N SER A 33 -8.33 4.36 1.77
CA SER A 33 -8.01 5.11 0.54
C SER A 33 -6.89 4.48 -0.31
N LEU A 34 -6.68 3.17 -0.19
CA LEU A 34 -5.79 2.40 -1.07
C LEU A 34 -6.56 2.01 -2.34
N ALA A 35 -6.80 3.01 -3.19
CA ALA A 35 -7.61 2.94 -4.40
C ALA A 35 -6.96 3.74 -5.54
N GLU A 36 -7.36 3.44 -6.78
CA GLU A 36 -6.87 4.13 -7.98
C GLU A 36 -7.02 5.66 -7.87
N GLY A 37 -5.98 6.39 -8.26
CA GLY A 37 -5.85 7.84 -8.14
C GLY A 37 -5.33 8.35 -6.79
N ALA A 38 -5.32 7.53 -5.74
CA ALA A 38 -4.83 7.95 -4.43
C ALA A 38 -3.31 8.06 -4.41
N ALA A 39 -2.79 9.09 -3.73
CA ALA A 39 -1.35 9.26 -3.50
C ALA A 39 -0.92 8.50 -2.25
N TRP A 40 0.11 7.66 -2.40
CA TRP A 40 0.67 6.79 -1.36
C TRP A 40 2.18 6.99 -1.14
N GLU A 41 2.73 8.06 -1.73
CA GLU A 41 4.02 8.62 -1.35
C GLU A 41 4.11 8.84 0.18
N GLU A 42 5.31 8.67 0.74
CA GLU A 42 5.53 8.68 2.19
C GLU A 42 5.15 10.04 2.81
N ARG A 43 5.34 11.14 2.08
CA ARG A 43 4.94 12.50 2.52
C ARG A 43 3.42 12.67 2.71
N ALA A 44 2.60 11.89 2.01
CA ALA A 44 1.14 11.99 2.08
C ALA A 44 0.54 11.04 3.12
N THR A 45 1.16 9.87 3.32
CA THR A 45 0.54 8.74 4.05
C THR A 45 1.39 8.25 5.21
N GLY A 46 2.57 8.84 5.43
CA GLY A 46 3.59 8.30 6.33
C GLY A 46 4.18 6.99 5.82
N THR A 47 5.06 6.38 6.62
CA THR A 47 5.77 5.13 6.27
C THR A 47 4.79 4.05 5.83
N ASN A 48 4.98 3.57 4.60
CA ASN A 48 4.19 2.54 3.94
C ASN A 48 5.04 1.94 2.80
N ALA A 49 4.72 0.73 2.35
CA ALA A 49 5.60 0.05 1.39
C ALA A 49 5.78 0.80 0.06
N ILE A 50 4.73 1.41 -0.52
CA ILE A 50 4.81 2.13 -1.81
C ILE A 50 5.75 3.32 -1.68
N GLY A 51 5.46 4.22 -0.74
CA GLY A 51 6.25 5.43 -0.53
C GLY A 51 7.68 5.14 -0.12
N THR A 52 7.90 4.14 0.74
CA THR A 52 9.23 3.79 1.22
C THR A 52 10.07 3.11 0.14
N ALA A 53 9.51 2.22 -0.69
CA ALA A 53 10.23 1.65 -1.83
C ALA A 53 10.69 2.73 -2.82
N LEU A 54 9.82 3.70 -3.12
CA LEU A 54 10.15 4.84 -3.98
C LEU A 54 11.26 5.71 -3.39
N ALA A 55 11.22 5.94 -2.07
CA ALA A 55 12.21 6.76 -1.38
C ALA A 55 13.59 6.08 -1.27
N THR A 56 13.63 4.76 -1.06
CA THR A 56 14.89 4.01 -0.89
C THR A 56 15.46 3.50 -2.21
N GLY A 57 14.63 3.35 -3.25
CA GLY A 57 15.01 2.69 -4.50
C GLY A 57 15.27 1.20 -4.34
N THR A 58 14.68 0.56 -3.32
CA THR A 58 14.89 -0.85 -2.99
C THR A 58 13.58 -1.53 -2.65
N ALA A 59 13.53 -2.86 -2.80
CA ALA A 59 12.43 -3.65 -2.29
C ALA A 59 12.33 -3.55 -0.76
N VAL A 60 11.11 -3.40 -0.24
CA VAL A 60 10.83 -3.30 1.19
C VAL A 60 9.59 -4.10 1.58
N GLN A 61 9.55 -4.48 2.85
CA GLN A 61 8.33 -4.97 3.52
C GLN A 61 8.05 -4.06 4.72
N VAL A 62 6.78 -3.70 4.90
CA VAL A 62 6.29 -2.92 6.04
C VAL A 62 5.15 -3.70 6.69
N HIS A 63 5.29 -4.03 7.96
CA HIS A 63 4.39 -4.86 8.73
C HIS A 63 3.91 -4.14 9.99
N GLY A 64 2.59 -4.11 10.17
CA GLY A 64 2.00 -3.71 11.43
C GLY A 64 2.45 -2.32 11.88
N GLY A 65 3.10 -2.28 13.05
CA GLY A 65 3.61 -1.07 13.70
C GLY A 65 4.66 -0.28 12.92
N GLU A 66 5.27 -0.88 11.89
CA GLU A 66 6.21 -0.19 10.99
C GLU A 66 5.50 0.85 10.11
N HIS A 67 4.19 0.73 9.92
CA HIS A 67 3.41 1.81 9.32
C HIS A 67 3.30 2.98 10.28
N PHE A 68 3.54 4.18 9.79
CA PHE A 68 3.37 5.40 10.58
C PHE A 68 1.91 5.58 11.02
N VAL A 69 0.95 5.31 10.13
CA VAL A 69 -0.48 5.48 10.42
C VAL A 69 -1.05 4.23 11.08
N ARG A 70 -1.58 4.39 12.29
CA ARG A 70 -2.11 3.28 13.12
C ARG A 70 -3.21 2.44 12.45
N VAL A 71 -4.05 3.03 11.60
CA VAL A 71 -5.10 2.27 10.89
C VAL A 71 -4.53 1.19 9.95
N LEU A 72 -3.26 1.36 9.56
CA LEU A 72 -2.52 0.44 8.70
C LEU A 72 -1.85 -0.71 9.48
N HIS A 73 -1.86 -0.70 10.81
CA HIS A 73 -1.21 -1.72 11.64
C HIS A 73 -1.80 -3.14 11.49
N ARG A 74 -2.93 -3.28 10.79
CA ARG A 74 -3.51 -4.58 10.43
C ARG A 74 -2.98 -5.14 9.11
N TRP A 75 -2.10 -4.42 8.42
CA TRP A 75 -1.60 -4.76 7.09
C TRP A 75 -0.14 -5.18 7.12
N THR A 76 0.19 -6.11 6.24
CA THR A 76 1.55 -6.36 5.76
C THR A 76 1.58 -5.96 4.31
N CYS A 77 2.52 -5.08 3.96
CA CYS A 77 2.69 -4.56 2.62
C CYS A 77 4.12 -4.85 2.15
N ALA A 78 4.27 -5.16 0.86
CA ALA A 78 5.57 -5.27 0.22
C ALA A 78 5.53 -4.50 -1.11
N ALA A 79 6.64 -3.86 -1.46
CA ALA A 79 6.80 -3.09 -2.69
C ALA A 79 8.26 -3.15 -3.15
N ALA A 80 8.49 -2.94 -4.44
CA ALA A 80 9.80 -2.98 -5.09
C ALA A 80 9.82 -2.06 -6.31
#